data_AF-A0A8S3J406-F1
#
_entry.id   AF-A0A8S3J406-F1
#
_cell.length_a   1.000
_cell.length_b   1.000
_cell.length_c   1.000
_cell.angle_alpha   90.00
_cell.angle_beta   90.00
_cell.angle_gamma   90.00
#
_symmetry.space_group_name_H-M   'P 1'
#
loop_
_entity.id
_entity.type
_entity.pdbx_description
1 polymer ?
#
loop_
_entity_poly.entity_id
_entity_poly.type
_entity_poly.pdbx_seq_one_letter_code
_entity_poly.pdbx_strand_id
1 'polypeptide(L)'
;LNALSIETTTVELPFFIHNRDENTFFAHAKQDVHTQQYNTDLQRWKRMIDIVRYVSEFFHDRETSLYHFSLLNPFNYISMRLLSLLFGISTRFWNNIVVPMYATTFLSTNLSFIPSAILPTVDRLISLDPNCVPKLQAWLQTSIDVFDRMTQGATIKTKSPVKSVRIQRNKQNQIMICINNENVVYDRIIFACDSESTVSALKNGNTNISLLLKTMLSNVTYSGDDDANLLDGLIHRDISILPNEFADEVTRKYANYIDVKYDKKKQIFYN
;
A
#
# COMPACT_ATOMS: atom_id res chain seq x y z
N LEU A 1 -13.94 -12.42 -9.43
CA LEU A 1 -13.75 -13.62 -8.60
C LEU A 1 -14.72 -14.73 -8.97
N ASN A 2 -16.03 -14.46 -9.04
CA ASN A 2 -17.02 -15.45 -9.50
C ASN A 2 -16.72 -16.03 -10.90
N ALA A 3 -16.24 -15.19 -11.83
CA ALA A 3 -15.81 -15.63 -13.16
C ALA A 3 -14.61 -16.59 -13.16
N LEU A 4 -13.82 -16.62 -12.08
CA LEU A 4 -12.65 -17.50 -11.91
C LEU A 4 -12.97 -18.70 -11.00
N SER A 5 -14.23 -18.82 -10.53
CA SER A 5 -14.67 -19.83 -9.56
C SER A 5 -13.80 -19.89 -8.29
N ILE A 6 -13.20 -18.75 -7.89
CA ILE A 6 -12.39 -18.64 -6.67
C ILE A 6 -13.31 -18.43 -5.49
N GLU A 7 -13.16 -19.28 -4.48
CA GLU A 7 -13.95 -19.19 -3.27
C GLU A 7 -13.30 -18.20 -2.31
N THR A 8 -14.14 -17.43 -1.62
CA THR A 8 -13.67 -16.39 -0.72
C THR A 8 -14.23 -16.58 0.66
N THR A 9 -13.44 -16.22 1.66
CA THR A 9 -13.87 -16.16 3.05
C THR A 9 -13.58 -14.78 3.62
N THR A 10 -14.34 -14.36 4.62
CA THR A 10 -14.08 -13.11 5.34
C THR A 10 -13.22 -13.43 6.55
N VAL A 11 -12.07 -12.77 6.67
CA VAL A 11 -11.16 -12.89 7.81
C VAL A 11 -11.14 -11.59 8.59
N GLU A 12 -11.05 -11.71 9.91
CA GLU A 12 -10.85 -10.57 10.81
C GLU A 12 -9.35 -10.35 10.99
N LEU A 13 -8.91 -9.08 10.94
CA LEU A 13 -7.51 -8.69 11.07
C LEU A 13 -7.31 -7.71 12.23
N PRO A 14 -7.53 -8.14 13.48
CA PRO A 14 -7.26 -7.32 14.64
C PRO A 14 -5.76 -7.05 14.80
N PHE A 15 -5.41 -5.79 15.02
CA PHE A 15 -4.03 -5.34 15.30
C PHE A 15 -3.80 -5.11 16.80
N PHE A 16 -2.59 -5.44 17.25
CA PHE A 16 -2.02 -5.10 18.54
C PHE A 16 -0.73 -4.31 18.32
N ILE A 17 -0.68 -3.05 18.76
CA ILE A 17 0.47 -2.17 18.64
C ILE A 17 1.02 -1.94 20.05
N HIS A 18 2.31 -2.21 20.24
CA HIS A 18 3.00 -2.03 21.52
C HIS A 18 4.14 -1.04 21.37
N ASN A 19 4.12 0.03 22.16
CA ASN A 19 5.26 0.92 22.34
C ASN A 19 6.00 0.51 23.62
N ARG A 20 7.17 -0.14 23.46
CA ARG A 20 7.99 -0.63 24.57
C ARG A 20 8.57 0.49 25.44
N ASP A 21 8.90 1.63 24.84
CA ASP A 21 9.57 2.74 25.54
C ASP A 21 8.62 3.41 26.56
N GLU A 22 7.33 3.46 26.25
CA GLU A 22 6.30 4.04 27.12
C GLU A 22 5.50 2.96 27.87
N ASN A 23 5.74 1.68 27.57
CA ASN A 23 4.93 0.55 28.00
C ASN A 23 3.42 0.81 27.81
N THR A 24 3.06 1.28 26.60
CA THR A 24 1.66 1.53 26.23
C THR A 24 1.30 0.75 24.99
N PHE A 25 0.05 0.33 24.89
CA PHE A 25 -0.44 -0.39 23.72
C PHE A 25 -1.76 0.16 23.21
N PHE A 26 -2.02 -0.13 21.95
CA PHE A 26 -3.30 0.04 21.29
C PHE A 26 -3.69 -1.29 20.68
N ALA A 27 -4.92 -1.73 20.92
CA ALA A 27 -5.38 -2.99 20.37
C ALA A 27 -6.85 -2.92 19.98
N HIS A 28 -7.18 -3.51 18.84
CA HIS A 28 -8.57 -3.68 18.44
C HIS A 28 -9.31 -4.58 19.44
N ALA A 29 -10.61 -4.31 19.60
CA ALA A 29 -11.51 -4.99 20.54
C ALA A 29 -11.07 -4.92 22.02
N LYS A 30 -10.13 -4.02 22.37
CA LYS A 30 -9.64 -3.83 23.74
C LYS A 30 -9.75 -2.36 24.14
N GLN A 31 -10.75 -2.06 24.98
CA GLN A 31 -10.88 -0.75 25.61
C GLN A 31 -10.16 -0.77 26.97
N ASP A 32 -8.93 -0.29 26.98
CA ASP A 32 -8.12 -0.13 28.19
C ASP A 32 -7.72 1.35 28.36
N VAL A 33 -7.21 1.71 29.53
CA VAL A 33 -6.65 3.04 29.86
C VAL A 33 -5.62 3.47 28.80
N HIS A 34 -4.81 2.52 28.31
CA HIS A 34 -3.83 2.76 27.24
C HIS A 34 -4.45 3.12 25.89
N THR A 35 -5.62 2.57 25.56
CA THR A 35 -6.39 2.96 24.35
C THR A 35 -7.08 4.30 24.59
N GLN A 36 -7.63 4.51 25.78
CA GLN A 36 -8.39 5.71 26.14
C GLN A 36 -7.57 7.00 26.07
N GLN A 37 -6.25 6.93 26.33
CA GLN A 37 -5.37 8.10 26.22
C GLN A 37 -5.36 8.71 24.80
N TYR A 38 -5.71 7.92 23.77
CA TYR A 38 -5.75 8.36 22.38
C TYR A 38 -7.15 8.78 21.90
N ASN A 39 -8.18 8.75 22.76
CA ASN A 39 -9.57 9.01 22.36
C ASN A 39 -9.76 10.37 21.67
N THR A 40 -9.10 11.42 22.16
CA THR A 40 -9.20 12.75 21.54
C THR A 40 -8.61 12.77 20.13
N ASP A 41 -7.46 12.11 19.93
CA ASP A 41 -6.81 12.02 18.62
C ASP A 41 -7.61 11.11 17.68
N LEU A 42 -8.17 10.00 18.16
CA LEU A 42 -9.08 9.12 17.40
C LEU A 42 -10.31 9.87 16.89
N GLN A 43 -10.92 10.72 17.72
CA GLN A 43 -12.05 11.56 17.31
C GLN A 43 -11.64 12.60 16.25
N ARG A 44 -10.47 13.23 16.40
CA ARG A 44 -9.94 14.19 15.41
C ARG A 44 -9.63 13.49 14.09
N TRP A 45 -9.03 12.30 14.15
CA TRP A 45 -8.73 11.43 13.01
C TRP A 45 -9.98 11.05 12.24
N LYS A 46 -11.02 10.57 12.94
CA LYS A 46 -12.31 10.25 12.33
C LYS A 46 -12.95 11.45 11.62
N ARG A 47 -12.97 12.61 12.29
CA ARG A 47 -13.49 13.86 11.69
C ARG A 47 -12.70 14.26 10.42
N MET A 48 -11.38 14.12 10.46
CA MET A 48 -10.52 14.37 9.31
C MET A 48 -10.88 13.46 8.13
N ILE A 49 -10.99 12.15 8.37
CA ILE A 49 -11.38 11.19 7.33
C ILE A 49 -12.77 11.51 6.77
N ASP A 50 -13.74 11.79 7.62
CA ASP A 50 -15.11 12.08 7.18
C ASP A 50 -15.17 13.32 6.28
N ILE A 51 -14.38 14.36 6.57
CA ILE A 51 -14.26 15.54 5.71
C ILE A 51 -13.58 15.21 4.38
N VAL A 52 -12.46 14.46 4.42
CA VAL A 52 -11.76 14.05 3.20
C VAL A 52 -12.69 13.21 2.33
N ARG A 53 -13.45 12.30 2.93
CA ARG A 53 -14.44 11.46 2.24
C ARG A 53 -15.50 12.32 1.58
N TYR A 54 -16.15 13.21 2.33
CA TYR A 54 -17.21 14.08 1.81
C TYR A 54 -16.75 14.93 0.63
N VAL A 55 -15.58 15.57 0.74
CA VAL A 55 -15.03 16.39 -0.35
C VAL A 55 -14.59 15.54 -1.53
N SER A 56 -13.96 14.38 -1.28
CA SER A 56 -13.53 13.49 -2.36
C SER A 56 -14.72 12.94 -3.14
N GLU A 57 -15.80 12.55 -2.46
CA GLU A 57 -17.07 12.11 -3.07
C GLU A 57 -17.79 13.26 -3.82
N PHE A 58 -17.55 14.51 -3.45
CA PHE A 58 -18.06 15.65 -4.23
C PHE A 58 -17.32 15.83 -5.55
N PHE A 59 -16.01 15.57 -5.58
CA PHE A 59 -15.16 15.74 -6.76
C PHE A 59 -15.03 14.47 -7.63
N HIS A 60 -15.59 13.34 -7.21
CA HIS A 60 -15.50 12.05 -7.91
C HIS A 60 -16.84 11.32 -7.91
N ASP A 61 -17.06 10.46 -8.91
CA ASP A 61 -18.11 9.44 -8.83
C ASP A 61 -17.81 8.46 -7.68
N ARG A 62 -18.86 7.82 -7.14
CA ARG A 62 -18.85 7.03 -5.88
C ARG A 62 -17.96 5.78 -5.87
N GLU A 63 -17.19 5.51 -6.92
CA GLU A 63 -16.30 4.35 -6.97
C GLU A 63 -15.03 4.59 -6.14
N THR A 64 -14.90 3.86 -5.04
CA THR A 64 -13.72 3.94 -4.17
C THR A 64 -12.63 3.03 -4.69
N SER A 65 -11.57 3.61 -5.25
CA SER A 65 -10.33 2.89 -5.57
C SER A 65 -9.12 3.77 -5.28
N LEU A 66 -8.03 3.14 -4.83
CA LEU A 66 -6.75 3.82 -4.54
C LEU A 66 -6.12 4.46 -5.79
N TYR A 67 -6.53 4.02 -6.98
CA TYR A 67 -6.00 4.49 -8.26
C TYR A 67 -6.84 5.60 -8.90
N HIS A 68 -7.93 6.02 -8.24
CA HIS A 68 -8.73 7.15 -8.75
C HIS A 68 -8.07 8.47 -8.40
N PHE A 69 -7.95 9.34 -9.41
CA PHE A 69 -7.32 10.63 -9.29
C PHE A 69 -8.14 11.69 -10.03
N SER A 70 -8.65 12.69 -9.30
CA SER A 70 -9.23 13.93 -9.86
C SER A 70 -8.29 15.09 -9.63
N LEU A 71 -7.94 15.80 -10.70
CA LEU A 71 -7.11 17.00 -10.62
C LEU A 71 -7.73 18.09 -9.73
N LEU A 72 -9.05 18.07 -9.53
CA LEU A 72 -9.80 19.07 -8.77
C LEU A 72 -9.88 18.77 -7.27
N ASN A 73 -9.60 17.54 -6.84
CA ASN A 73 -9.65 17.22 -5.42
C ASN A 73 -8.40 17.78 -4.70
N PRO A 74 -8.54 18.76 -3.78
CA PRO A 74 -7.40 19.36 -3.10
C PRO A 74 -6.61 18.36 -2.27
N PHE A 75 -7.25 17.29 -1.78
CA PHE A 75 -6.60 16.26 -0.97
C PHE A 75 -5.62 15.37 -1.75
N ASN A 76 -5.59 15.49 -3.08
CA ASN A 76 -4.54 14.89 -3.91
C ASN A 76 -3.18 15.59 -3.78
N TYR A 77 -3.17 16.83 -3.30
CA TYR A 77 -1.96 17.65 -3.15
C TYR A 77 -1.60 17.92 -1.69
N ILE A 78 -2.55 17.76 -0.78
CA ILE A 78 -2.31 17.91 0.66
C ILE A 78 -1.88 16.57 1.21
N SER A 79 -0.69 16.51 1.82
CA SER A 79 -0.21 15.28 2.45
C SER A 79 -1.00 14.92 3.71
N MET A 80 -1.07 13.63 4.00
CA MET A 80 -1.73 13.08 5.17
C MET A 80 -1.16 13.66 6.46
N ARG A 81 0.17 13.85 6.55
CA ARG A 81 0.79 14.45 7.73
C ARG A 81 0.41 15.92 7.90
N LEU A 82 0.46 16.71 6.83
CA LEU A 82 0.07 18.12 6.89
C LEU A 82 -1.40 18.26 7.31
N LEU A 83 -2.29 17.46 6.73
CA LEU A 83 -3.70 17.47 7.10
C LEU A 83 -3.91 17.04 8.56
N SER A 84 -3.17 16.03 9.03
CA SER A 84 -3.27 15.59 10.43
C SER A 84 -2.94 16.72 11.42
N LEU A 85 -1.93 17.53 11.11
CA LEU A 85 -1.54 18.68 11.93
C LEU A 85 -2.62 19.75 11.94
N LEU A 86 -3.26 20.02 10.80
CA LEU A 86 -4.37 20.99 10.70
C LEU A 86 -5.58 20.57 11.54
N PHE A 87 -5.80 19.27 11.71
CA PHE A 87 -6.84 18.71 12.58
C PHE A 87 -6.44 18.58 14.05
N GLY A 88 -5.22 19.02 14.40
CA GLY A 88 -4.69 18.97 15.76
C GLY A 88 -4.36 17.56 16.24
N ILE A 89 -4.07 16.62 15.34
CA ILE A 89 -3.65 15.27 15.72
C ILE A 89 -2.24 15.32 16.29
N SER A 90 -2.07 14.75 17.48
CA SER A 90 -0.80 14.78 18.19
C SER A 90 0.30 14.01 17.44
N THR A 91 1.54 14.49 17.55
CA THR A 91 2.72 13.76 17.03
C THR A 91 2.87 12.40 17.69
N ARG A 92 2.48 12.27 18.98
CA ARG A 92 2.48 11.00 19.71
C ARG A 92 1.52 9.99 19.08
N PHE A 93 0.29 10.38 18.77
CA PHE A 93 -0.67 9.49 18.09
C PHE A 93 -0.24 9.14 16.67
N TRP A 94 0.27 10.12 15.92
CA TRP A 94 0.82 9.89 14.58
C TRP A 94 1.91 8.80 14.60
N ASN A 95 2.85 8.94 15.52
CA ASN A 95 4.01 8.08 15.66
C ASN A 95 3.70 6.70 16.24
N ASN A 96 2.84 6.64 17.25
CA ASN A 96 2.58 5.40 17.97
C ASN A 96 1.48 4.55 17.32
N ILE A 97 0.58 5.16 16.53
CA ILE A 97 -0.63 4.49 16.02
C ILE A 97 -0.70 4.58 14.50
N VAL A 98 -0.70 5.79 13.94
CA VAL A 98 -0.95 6.00 12.49
C VAL A 98 0.16 5.38 11.65
N VAL A 99 1.42 5.73 11.95
CA VAL A 99 2.58 5.21 11.21
C VAL A 99 2.68 3.69 11.32
N PRO A 100 2.69 3.08 12.52
CA PRO A 100 2.83 1.63 12.63
C PRO A 100 1.69 0.88 11.96
N MET A 101 0.43 1.34 12.13
CA MET A 101 -0.73 0.69 11.53
C MET A 101 -0.64 0.68 9.99
N TYR A 102 -0.41 1.85 9.40
CA TYR A 102 -0.45 1.99 7.94
C TYR A 102 0.87 1.66 7.24
N ALA A 103 1.99 1.63 7.95
CA ALA A 103 3.27 1.21 7.38
C ALA A 103 3.20 -0.22 6.84
N THR A 104 2.40 -1.09 7.48
CA THR A 104 2.16 -2.45 6.98
C THR A 104 1.45 -2.48 5.63
N THR A 105 0.51 -1.57 5.39
CA THR A 105 -0.22 -1.45 4.11
C THR A 105 0.63 -0.84 3.01
N PHE A 106 1.37 0.21 3.33
CA PHE A 106 2.17 0.95 2.35
C PHE A 106 3.57 0.39 2.14
N LEU A 107 3.94 -0.61 2.95
CA LEU A 107 5.30 -1.13 3.03
C LEU A 107 6.33 0.01 3.15
N SER A 108 6.01 1.03 3.94
CA SER A 108 6.85 2.21 4.16
C SER A 108 6.52 2.90 5.48
N THR A 109 7.55 3.34 6.20
CA THR A 109 7.41 4.18 7.41
C THR A 109 7.25 5.67 7.07
N ASN A 110 7.63 6.09 5.86
CA ASN A 110 7.56 7.47 5.42
C ASN A 110 6.18 7.84 4.88
N LEU A 111 5.18 7.86 5.76
CA LEU A 111 3.81 8.20 5.38
C LEU A 111 3.56 9.71 5.23
N SER A 112 4.60 10.52 5.40
CA SER A 112 4.47 11.98 5.55
C SER A 112 4.08 12.69 4.25
N PHE A 113 4.46 12.12 3.11
CA PHE A 113 4.24 12.67 1.77
C PHE A 113 3.02 12.07 1.06
N ILE A 114 2.41 11.03 1.63
CA ILE A 114 1.27 10.35 1.03
C ILE A 114 0.07 11.32 0.92
N PRO A 115 -0.57 11.44 -0.26
CA PRO A 115 -1.75 12.29 -0.45
C PRO A 115 -2.90 11.89 0.48
N SER A 116 -3.52 12.86 1.12
CA SER A 116 -4.63 12.62 2.06
C SER A 116 -5.88 12.06 1.39
N ALA A 117 -6.06 12.21 0.08
CA ALA A 117 -7.22 11.69 -0.66
C ALA A 117 -7.42 10.18 -0.52
N ILE A 118 -6.36 9.40 -0.23
CA ILE A 118 -6.49 7.94 -0.08
C ILE A 118 -7.00 7.52 1.30
N LEU A 119 -6.98 8.43 2.28
CA LEU A 119 -7.33 8.16 3.68
C LEU A 119 -8.67 7.41 3.85
N PRO A 120 -9.77 7.80 3.18
CA PRO A 120 -11.04 7.11 3.34
C PRO A 120 -11.00 5.66 2.86
N THR A 121 -10.23 5.38 1.81
CA THR A 121 -10.06 4.02 1.27
C THR A 121 -9.20 3.18 2.21
N VAL A 122 -8.13 3.76 2.75
CA VAL A 122 -7.24 3.08 3.70
C VAL A 122 -7.97 2.79 5.01
N ASP A 123 -8.71 3.75 5.56
CA ASP A 123 -9.48 3.57 6.80
C ASP A 123 -10.58 2.51 6.67
N ARG A 124 -11.14 2.33 5.47
CA ARG A 124 -12.06 1.23 5.18
C ARG A 124 -11.39 -0.15 5.24
N LEU A 125 -10.12 -0.22 4.85
CA LEU A 125 -9.35 -1.48 4.88
C LEU A 125 -8.81 -1.76 6.28
N ILE A 126 -8.26 -0.74 6.93
CA ILE A 126 -7.67 -0.82 8.27
C ILE A 126 -8.12 0.40 9.06
N SER A 127 -9.21 0.24 9.82
CA SER A 127 -9.72 1.33 10.65
C SER A 127 -8.84 1.53 11.88
N LEU A 128 -8.74 2.78 12.35
CA LEU A 128 -8.15 3.08 13.66
C LEU A 128 -9.18 3.06 14.80
N ASP A 129 -10.47 2.83 14.51
CA ASP A 129 -11.49 2.72 15.56
C ASP A 129 -11.27 1.41 16.34
N PRO A 130 -10.95 1.48 17.65
CA PRO A 130 -10.67 0.28 18.44
C PRO A 130 -11.87 -0.67 18.53
N ASN A 131 -13.09 -0.20 18.26
CA ASN A 131 -14.30 -1.02 18.27
C ASN A 131 -14.62 -1.64 16.89
N CYS A 132 -13.91 -1.22 15.84
CA CYS A 132 -14.10 -1.69 14.49
C CYS A 132 -12.96 -2.63 14.11
N VAL A 133 -13.14 -3.94 14.32
CA VAL A 133 -12.15 -4.93 13.88
C VAL A 133 -12.12 -4.95 12.34
N PRO A 134 -10.96 -4.73 11.70
CA PRO A 134 -10.85 -4.79 10.24
C PRO A 134 -11.27 -6.15 9.69
N LYS A 135 -12.01 -6.15 8.58
CA LYS A 135 -12.46 -7.37 7.90
C LYS A 135 -12.05 -7.32 6.45
N LEU A 136 -11.31 -8.32 5.99
CA LEU A 136 -10.90 -8.46 4.59
C LEU A 136 -11.45 -9.74 3.98
N GLN A 137 -11.72 -9.69 2.69
CA GLN A 137 -12.04 -10.86 1.91
C GLN A 137 -10.73 -11.54 1.49
N ALA A 138 -10.52 -12.76 1.97
CA ALA A 138 -9.39 -13.60 1.61
C ALA A 138 -9.83 -14.70 0.63
N TRP A 139 -8.89 -15.21 -0.13
CA TRP A 139 -9.09 -16.40 -0.95
C TRP A 139 -8.92 -17.64 -0.08
N LEU A 140 -9.79 -18.64 -0.27
CA LEU A 140 -9.60 -19.95 0.37
C LEU A 140 -8.47 -20.74 -0.31
N GLN A 141 -8.23 -20.47 -1.59
CA GLN A 141 -7.12 -21.01 -2.36
C GLN A 141 -5.85 -20.16 -2.20
N THR A 142 -4.71 -20.71 -2.64
CA THR A 142 -3.46 -19.96 -2.64
C THR A 142 -3.47 -18.89 -3.74
N SER A 143 -2.61 -17.88 -3.62
CA SER A 143 -2.46 -16.85 -4.67
C SER A 143 -2.04 -17.45 -6.01
N ILE A 144 -1.26 -18.54 -6.00
CA ILE A 144 -0.82 -19.28 -7.19
C ILE A 144 -2.05 -19.80 -7.95
N ASP A 145 -3.01 -20.43 -7.25
CA ASP A 145 -4.23 -20.97 -7.86
C ASP A 145 -5.04 -19.88 -8.57
N VAL A 146 -5.06 -18.66 -8.01
CA VAL A 146 -5.75 -17.52 -8.63
C VAL A 146 -5.06 -17.09 -9.91
N PHE A 147 -3.74 -16.94 -9.90
CA PHE A 147 -2.98 -16.54 -11.09
C PHE A 147 -3.01 -17.60 -12.20
N ASP A 148 -2.97 -18.89 -11.83
CA ASP A 148 -3.08 -19.99 -12.79
C ASP A 148 -4.44 -19.95 -13.50
N ARG A 149 -5.53 -19.70 -12.77
CA ARG A 149 -6.86 -19.54 -13.39
C ARG A 149 -6.97 -18.26 -14.22
N MET A 150 -6.38 -17.15 -13.77
CA MET A 150 -6.38 -15.89 -14.54
C MET A 150 -5.63 -16.01 -15.86
N THR A 151 -4.65 -16.90 -15.93
CA THR A 151 -3.80 -17.09 -17.11
C THR A 151 -4.18 -18.33 -17.93
N GLN A 152 -5.28 -18.99 -17.56
CA GLN A 152 -5.80 -20.15 -18.30
C GLN A 152 -6.12 -19.76 -19.74
N GLY A 153 -5.49 -20.45 -20.70
CA GLY A 153 -5.64 -20.18 -22.13
C GLY A 153 -4.74 -19.07 -22.68
N ALA A 154 -3.92 -18.42 -21.84
CA ALA A 154 -2.89 -17.49 -22.29
C ALA A 154 -1.58 -18.23 -22.60
N THR A 155 -0.85 -17.77 -23.63
CA THR A 155 0.53 -18.23 -23.86
C THR A 155 1.48 -17.42 -22.97
N ILE A 156 2.04 -18.07 -21.95
CA ILE A 156 2.90 -17.41 -20.97
C ILE A 156 4.36 -17.77 -21.26
N LYS A 157 5.22 -16.76 -21.35
CA LYS A 157 6.68 -16.93 -21.42
C LYS A 157 7.30 -16.56 -20.07
N THR A 158 7.63 -17.57 -19.26
CA THR A 158 8.37 -17.35 -18.00
C THR A 158 9.88 -17.32 -18.25
N LYS A 159 10.65 -16.79 -17.29
CA LYS A 159 12.13 -16.69 -17.37
C LYS A 159 12.65 -15.97 -18.64
N SER A 160 11.82 -15.12 -19.24
CA SER A 160 12.08 -14.42 -20.49
C SER A 160 12.03 -12.90 -20.25
N PRO A 161 13.03 -12.31 -19.57
CA PRO A 161 12.98 -10.90 -19.21
C PRO A 161 13.01 -10.02 -20.46
N VAL A 162 12.10 -9.05 -20.53
CA VAL A 162 12.07 -8.05 -21.60
C VAL A 162 13.07 -6.95 -21.25
N LYS A 163 14.20 -6.90 -21.96
CA LYS A 163 15.30 -5.96 -21.75
C LYS A 163 15.28 -4.77 -22.71
N SER A 164 14.72 -4.97 -23.90
CA SER A 164 14.58 -3.92 -24.91
C SER A 164 13.24 -4.03 -25.63
N VAL A 165 12.57 -2.89 -25.80
CA VAL A 165 11.35 -2.74 -26.58
C VAL A 165 11.53 -1.62 -27.58
N ARG A 166 11.54 -1.99 -28.87
CA ARG A 166 11.57 -1.05 -29.98
C ARG A 166 10.20 -0.95 -30.61
N ILE A 167 9.60 0.24 -30.59
CA ILE A 167 8.31 0.49 -31.24
C ILE A 167 8.58 1.25 -32.54
N GLN A 168 8.27 0.63 -33.67
CA GLN A 168 8.40 1.22 -35.00
C GLN A 168 7.08 1.12 -35.75
N ARG A 169 6.89 1.95 -36.78
CA ARG A 169 5.82 1.73 -37.76
C ARG A 169 6.40 1.08 -39.00
N ASN A 170 5.83 -0.03 -39.42
CA ASN A 170 6.18 -0.68 -40.68
C ASN A 170 5.68 0.15 -41.88
N LYS A 171 6.10 -0.21 -43.11
CA LYS A 171 5.68 0.40 -44.38
C LYS A 171 4.16 0.45 -44.59
N GLN A 172 3.42 -0.41 -43.91
CA GLN A 172 1.95 -0.48 -43.93
C GLN A 172 1.31 0.31 -42.77
N ASN A 173 2.08 1.16 -42.08
CA ASN A 173 1.67 1.95 -40.91
C ASN A 173 1.25 1.10 -39.68
N GLN A 174 1.52 -0.20 -39.69
CA GLN A 174 1.31 -1.09 -38.55
C GLN A 174 2.42 -0.89 -37.50
N ILE A 175 2.05 -1.00 -36.22
CA ILE A 175 3.01 -0.94 -35.12
C ILE A 175 3.78 -2.26 -35.10
N MET A 176 5.09 -2.20 -35.33
CA MET A 176 6.02 -3.31 -35.22
C MET A 176 6.78 -3.17 -33.91
N ILE A 177 6.83 -4.25 -33.14
CA ILE A 177 7.38 -4.25 -31.79
C ILE A 177 8.52 -5.26 -31.75
N CYS A 178 9.74 -4.75 -31.65
CA CYS A 178 10.89 -5.62 -31.46
C CYS A 178 11.13 -5.81 -29.96
N ILE A 179 11.02 -7.05 -29.49
CA ILE A 179 11.28 -7.42 -28.09
C ILE A 179 12.60 -8.19 -28.07
N ASN A 180 13.63 -7.70 -27.36
CA ASN A 180 14.93 -8.37 -27.27
C ASN A 180 15.56 -8.73 -28.64
N ASN A 181 15.39 -7.87 -29.65
CA ASN A 181 15.79 -8.07 -31.05
C ASN A 181 14.99 -9.11 -31.84
N GLU A 182 13.97 -9.73 -31.25
CA GLU A 182 12.97 -10.51 -31.99
C GLU A 182 11.90 -9.57 -32.55
N ASN A 183 11.71 -9.59 -33.86
CA ASN A 183 10.66 -8.80 -34.51
C ASN A 183 9.34 -9.55 -34.37
N VAL A 184 8.42 -8.98 -33.59
CA VAL A 184 7.07 -9.51 -33.46
C VAL A 184 6.06 -8.42 -33.81
N VAL A 185 5.03 -8.78 -34.56
CA VAL A 185 3.97 -7.85 -34.93
C VAL A 185 2.87 -7.96 -33.88
N TYR A 186 2.61 -6.86 -33.18
CA TYR A 186 1.49 -6.74 -32.24
C TYR A 186 0.76 -5.42 -32.48
N ASP A 187 -0.55 -5.39 -32.24
CA ASP A 187 -1.33 -4.15 -32.39
C ASP A 187 -1.08 -3.16 -31.25
N ARG A 188 -0.78 -3.68 -30.04
CA ARG A 188 -0.65 -2.92 -28.81
C ARG A 188 0.39 -3.55 -27.88
N ILE A 189 0.97 -2.72 -27.03
CA ILE A 189 1.80 -3.15 -25.90
C ILE A 189 1.15 -2.62 -24.64
N ILE A 190 1.14 -3.45 -23.60
CA ILE A 190 0.76 -3.06 -22.25
C ILE A 190 1.98 -3.31 -21.38
N PHE A 191 2.49 -2.25 -20.75
CA PHE A 191 3.54 -2.35 -19.73
C PHE A 191 2.86 -2.54 -18.38
N ALA A 192 3.11 -3.69 -17.75
CA ALA A 192 2.63 -4.03 -16.41
C ALA A 192 3.82 -4.26 -15.46
N CYS A 193 4.85 -3.44 -15.61
CA CYS A 193 6.05 -3.40 -14.76
C CYS A 193 6.24 -2.00 -14.19
N ASP A 194 7.23 -1.85 -13.32
CA ASP A 194 7.61 -0.56 -12.75
C ASP A 194 8.06 0.44 -13.84
N SER A 195 8.02 1.72 -13.49
CA SER A 195 8.28 2.82 -14.42
C SER A 195 9.73 2.85 -14.87
N GLU A 196 10.68 2.47 -13.99
CA GLU A 196 12.10 2.41 -14.30
C GLU A 196 12.38 1.33 -15.34
N SER A 197 11.90 0.11 -15.11
CA SER A 197 11.98 -1.01 -16.04
C SER A 197 11.37 -0.66 -17.40
N THR A 198 10.21 0.01 -17.40
CA THR A 198 9.54 0.48 -18.63
C THR A 198 10.43 1.47 -19.40
N VAL A 199 10.96 2.50 -18.73
CA VAL A 199 11.82 3.50 -19.34
C VAL A 199 13.12 2.87 -19.85
N SER A 200 13.71 1.96 -19.07
CA SER A 200 14.95 1.28 -19.42
C SER A 200 14.78 0.40 -20.66
N ALA A 201 13.69 -0.39 -20.72
CA ALA A 201 13.37 -1.22 -21.87
C ALA A 201 13.15 -0.39 -23.15
N LEU A 202 12.43 0.73 -23.06
CA LEU A 202 12.18 1.62 -24.20
C LEU A 202 13.46 2.33 -24.68
N LYS A 203 14.30 2.79 -23.75
CA LYS A 203 15.61 3.41 -24.07
C LYS A 203 16.54 2.40 -24.74
N ASN A 204 16.68 1.20 -24.18
CA ASN A 204 17.51 0.13 -24.76
C ASN A 204 17.02 -0.31 -26.14
N GLY A 205 15.70 -0.20 -26.39
CA GLY A 205 15.11 -0.44 -27.70
C GLY A 205 15.30 0.70 -28.70
N ASN A 206 15.87 1.84 -28.31
CA ASN A 206 15.93 3.07 -29.11
C ASN A 206 14.53 3.57 -29.53
N THR A 207 13.52 3.38 -28.68
CA THR A 207 12.18 3.93 -28.92
C THR A 207 12.16 5.41 -28.57
N ASN A 208 11.63 6.25 -29.46
CA ASN A 208 11.41 7.67 -29.17
C ASN A 208 10.26 7.82 -28.17
N ILE A 209 10.61 8.22 -26.94
CA ILE A 209 9.66 8.52 -25.87
C ILE A 209 9.40 10.02 -25.85
N SER A 210 8.13 10.44 -25.73
CA SER A 210 7.81 11.87 -25.57
C SER A 210 8.41 12.41 -24.26
N LEU A 211 8.78 13.69 -24.24
CA LEU A 211 9.31 14.31 -23.03
C LEU A 211 8.31 14.20 -21.86
N LEU A 212 7.01 14.36 -22.16
CA LEU A 212 5.95 14.21 -21.16
C LEU A 212 5.93 12.82 -20.54
N LEU A 213 5.96 11.75 -21.36
CA LEU A 213 5.93 10.39 -20.85
C LEU A 213 7.20 10.06 -20.05
N LYS A 214 8.36 10.54 -20.52
CA LYS A 214 9.62 10.41 -19.79
C LYS A 214 9.54 11.10 -18.42
N THR A 215 9.02 12.33 -18.36
CA THR A 215 8.86 13.07 -17.11
C THR A 215 7.87 12.37 -16.16
N MET A 216 6.75 11.86 -16.67
CA MET A 216 5.77 11.14 -15.83
C MET A 216 6.38 9.87 -15.23
N LEU A 217 7.06 9.04 -16.03
CA LEU A 217 7.62 7.77 -15.57
C LEU A 217 8.83 7.96 -14.64
N SER A 218 9.64 9.00 -14.85
CA SER A 218 10.82 9.29 -14.03
C SER A 218 10.51 9.93 -12.68
N ASN A 219 9.28 10.40 -12.45
CA ASN A 219 8.86 11.01 -11.18
C ASN A 219 8.05 10.05 -10.28
N VAL A 220 8.10 8.75 -10.56
CA VAL A 220 7.52 7.72 -9.69
C VAL A 220 8.57 7.32 -8.66
N THR A 221 8.20 7.34 -7.38
CA THR A 221 9.05 6.92 -6.26
C THR A 221 8.52 5.60 -5.70
N TYR A 222 9.41 4.67 -5.37
CA TYR A 222 9.08 3.39 -4.78
C TYR A 222 9.47 3.35 -3.31
N SER A 223 8.73 2.59 -2.49
CA SER A 223 9.00 2.50 -1.05
C SER A 223 10.39 1.93 -0.74
N GLY A 224 10.89 1.04 -1.60
CA GLY A 224 12.23 0.46 -1.51
C GLY A 224 13.38 1.46 -1.71
N ASP A 225 13.10 2.63 -2.28
CA ASP A 225 14.11 3.68 -2.46
C ASP A 225 14.44 4.38 -1.12
N ASP A 226 13.49 4.40 -0.19
CA ASP A 226 13.58 5.11 1.10
C ASP A 226 13.86 4.18 2.30
N ASP A 227 13.36 2.93 2.30
CA ASP A 227 13.48 2.01 3.43
C ASP A 227 13.65 0.53 2.98
N ALA A 228 14.89 0.14 2.70
CA ALA A 228 15.21 -1.22 2.24
C ALA A 228 14.87 -2.32 3.26
N ASN A 229 14.77 -2.00 4.56
CA ASN A 229 14.51 -2.99 5.61
C ASN A 229 13.07 -3.50 5.58
N LEU A 230 12.14 -2.76 4.98
CA LEU A 230 10.74 -3.16 4.85
C LEU A 230 10.49 -4.18 3.71
N LEU A 231 11.53 -4.49 2.92
CA LEU A 231 11.47 -5.48 1.84
C LEU A 231 11.85 -6.90 2.28
N ASP A 232 12.55 -7.04 3.41
CA ASP A 232 12.99 -8.34 3.92
C ASP A 232 11.91 -8.95 4.83
N GLY A 233 11.20 -9.96 4.30
CA GLY A 233 10.24 -10.75 5.06
C GLY A 233 10.83 -12.08 5.53
N LEU A 234 10.82 -12.33 6.84
CA LEU A 234 11.18 -13.63 7.42
C LEU A 234 9.92 -14.42 7.79
N ILE A 235 9.74 -15.59 7.18
CA ILE A 235 8.67 -16.52 7.54
C ILE A 235 9.19 -17.48 8.62
N HIS A 236 8.64 -17.39 9.83
CA HIS A 236 8.99 -18.29 10.94
C HIS A 236 7.76 -18.63 11.81
N ARG A 237 7.94 -19.55 12.76
CA ARG A 237 6.94 -19.91 13.79
C ARG A 237 7.44 -19.65 15.22
N ASP A 238 8.60 -19.04 15.36
CA ASP A 238 9.18 -18.69 16.66
C ASP A 238 8.30 -17.68 17.40
N ILE A 239 7.78 -18.07 18.56
CA ILE A 239 6.92 -17.24 19.43
C ILE A 239 7.77 -16.33 20.33
N SER A 240 9.06 -16.64 20.52
CA SER A 240 9.95 -15.91 21.43
C SER A 240 10.26 -14.47 20.98
N ILE A 241 9.88 -14.11 19.75
CA ILE A 241 9.95 -12.74 19.24
C ILE A 241 8.93 -11.80 19.92
N LEU A 242 7.86 -12.36 20.50
CA LEU A 242 6.80 -11.61 21.16
C LEU A 242 7.18 -11.35 22.63
N PRO A 243 6.75 -10.22 23.21
CA PRO A 243 6.91 -9.99 24.65
C PRO A 243 6.19 -11.09 25.46
N ASN A 244 6.90 -11.68 26.43
CA ASN A 244 6.38 -12.79 27.26
C ASN A 244 5.03 -12.47 27.92
N GLU A 245 4.82 -11.21 28.32
CA GLU A 245 3.61 -10.75 28.99
C GLU A 245 2.36 -10.74 28.08
N PHE A 246 2.55 -10.64 26.76
CA PHE A 246 1.46 -10.56 25.78
C PHE A 246 1.41 -11.75 24.82
N ALA A 247 2.43 -12.63 24.80
CA ALA A 247 2.57 -13.70 23.81
C ALA A 247 1.32 -14.59 23.68
N ASP A 248 0.73 -15.02 24.79
CA ASP A 248 -0.50 -15.84 24.80
C ASP A 248 -1.73 -15.09 24.28
N GLU A 249 -1.84 -13.79 24.59
CA GLU A 249 -2.97 -12.96 24.14
C GLU A 249 -2.85 -12.67 22.63
N VAL A 250 -1.67 -12.23 22.20
CA VAL A 250 -1.34 -11.87 20.82
C VAL A 250 -1.57 -13.05 19.89
N THR A 251 -1.00 -14.21 20.20
CA THR A 251 -1.10 -15.41 19.34
C THR A 251 -2.51 -15.95 19.18
N ARG A 252 -3.40 -15.73 20.16
CA ARG A 252 -4.77 -16.26 20.13
C ARG A 252 -5.79 -15.31 19.53
N LYS A 253 -5.60 -13.99 19.71
CA LYS A 253 -6.63 -12.99 19.43
C LYS A 253 -6.28 -12.04 18.30
N TYR A 254 -5.00 -11.86 17.99
CA TYR A 254 -4.53 -10.82 17.09
C TYR A 254 -3.93 -11.41 15.83
N ALA A 255 -4.25 -10.82 14.68
CA ALA A 255 -3.66 -11.21 13.40
C ALA A 255 -2.30 -10.54 13.19
N ASN A 256 -2.11 -9.35 13.78
CA ASN A 256 -0.91 -8.54 13.63
C ASN A 256 -0.43 -8.04 14.99
N TYR A 257 0.87 -8.21 15.25
CA TYR A 257 1.59 -7.56 16.35
C TYR A 257 2.61 -6.59 15.77
N ILE A 258 2.59 -5.35 16.22
CA ILE A 258 3.52 -4.31 15.79
C ILE A 258 4.26 -3.78 17.00
N ASP A 259 5.59 -3.90 16.98
CA ASP A 259 6.48 -3.38 17.99
C ASP A 259 7.00 -2.02 17.55
N VAL A 260 6.69 -0.97 18.31
CA VAL A 260 7.11 0.39 17.99
C VAL A 260 8.32 0.72 18.85
N LYS A 261 9.48 0.86 18.20
CA LYS A 261 10.71 1.34 18.83
C LYS A 261 11.05 2.73 18.30
N TYR A 262 10.99 3.75 19.14
CA TYR A 262 11.29 5.12 18.74
C TYR A 262 12.67 5.55 19.23
N ASP A 263 13.61 5.76 18.31
CA ASP A 263 14.88 6.36 18.68
C ASP A 263 14.72 7.88 18.84
N LYS A 264 14.51 8.29 20.09
CA LYS A 264 14.42 9.70 20.50
C LYS A 264 15.61 10.55 20.07
N LYS A 265 16.81 9.97 19.89
CA LYS A 265 18.02 10.72 19.49
C LYS A 265 18.06 11.01 18.01
N LYS A 266 17.53 10.11 17.19
CA LYS A 266 17.51 10.25 15.73
C LYS A 266 16.18 10.78 15.20
N GLN A 267 15.14 10.78 16.02
CA GLN A 267 13.76 11.02 15.59
C GLN A 267 13.29 10.05 14.49
N ILE A 268 13.82 8.82 14.52
CA ILE A 268 13.56 7.78 13.52
C ILE A 268 12.85 6.61 14.24
N PHE A 269 11.83 6.07 13.59
CA PHE A 269 11.23 4.80 13.98
C PHE A 269 12.09 3.66 13.49
N TYR A 270 12.44 2.75 14.39
CA TYR A 270 13.02 1.47 14.05
C TYR A 270 11.89 0.44 14.10
N ASN A 271 11.67 -0.24 12.98
CA ASN A 271 10.98 -1.52 12.98
C ASN A 271 12.03 -2.62 13.09
#